data_AF-A0A966T345-F1
#
_entry.id   AF-A0A966T345-F1
#
_cell.length_a   1.000
_cell.length_b   1.000
_cell.length_c   1.000
_cell.angle_alpha   90.00
_cell.angle_beta   90.00
_cell.angle_gamma   90.00
#
_symmetry.space_group_name_H-M   'P 1'
#
loop_
_entity.id
_entity.type
_entity.pdbx_description
1 polymer ?
#
loop_
_entity_poly.entity_id
_entity_poly.type
_entity_poly.pdbx_seq_one_letter_code
_entity_poly.pdbx_strand_id
1 'polypeptide(L)'
;ATGRYEARYPISRTSYSGVFAAQVSCEAFSPILPGDYQRTSYPLAVFAWTLHNPTSRPLELSLLLSWRNTVGWFTNTDASAEVRFRDDGSPEYSYIPAIGRGEGQRNRWYDHGGIKGLLLEGDRSTPLKEGEGQWCLAVPDETTLAAAGIGAEILRCSRWDPSGSGAELWQSFASDGTIPNSNNDRRSRAGEASSAALAVRLRLEPGATAEIPMVISWDLPVTAFARGTEALRRYTDFFGSSGANAAAMASEALDHWRSWRTAIETWQQPVLQRSDLPEQLRMALLNELYDLASGGSLWTAASPAEPVGRFGVLECLDYAWYESLDVRLYGSFALLQLWP
;
A
#
# COMPACT_ATOMS: atom_id res chain seq x y z
N ALA A 1 -24.85 13.38 -3.68
CA ALA A 1 -23.52 13.06 -3.16
C ALA A 1 -22.48 13.56 -4.16
N THR A 2 -21.40 14.19 -3.72
CA THR A 2 -20.32 14.75 -4.56
C THR A 2 -19.22 13.72 -4.88
N GLY A 3 -19.28 12.55 -4.27
CA GLY A 3 -18.46 11.40 -4.62
C GLY A 3 -19.17 10.08 -4.31
N ARG A 4 -18.65 9.00 -4.88
CA ARG A 4 -19.12 7.62 -4.68
C ARG A 4 -17.91 6.72 -4.44
N TYR A 5 -17.99 5.90 -3.40
CA TYR A 5 -17.06 4.80 -3.12
C TYR A 5 -17.73 3.48 -3.46
N GLU A 6 -16.97 2.57 -4.08
CA GLU A 6 -17.40 1.24 -4.47
C GLU A 6 -16.28 0.25 -4.13
N ALA A 7 -16.64 -0.95 -3.67
CA ALA A 7 -15.67 -1.99 -3.32
C ALA A 7 -16.10 -3.34 -3.89
N ARG A 8 -15.13 -3.98 -4.52
CA ARG A 8 -15.15 -5.38 -4.95
C ARG A 8 -13.75 -5.93 -4.77
N TYR A 9 -13.44 -6.35 -3.54
CA TYR A 9 -12.10 -6.77 -3.12
C TYR A 9 -11.44 -7.70 -4.14
N PRO A 10 -10.18 -7.45 -4.53
CA PRO A 10 -9.23 -6.49 -3.95
C PRO A 10 -9.29 -5.07 -4.55
N ILE A 11 -10.29 -4.76 -5.38
CA ILE A 11 -10.44 -3.45 -6.02
C ILE A 11 -11.40 -2.58 -5.21
N SER A 12 -10.98 -1.34 -4.97
CA SER A 12 -11.89 -0.27 -4.59
C SER A 12 -11.84 0.85 -5.61
N ARG A 13 -12.95 1.58 -5.76
CA ARG A 13 -13.06 2.71 -6.67
C ARG A 13 -13.66 3.90 -5.95
N THR A 14 -13.04 5.05 -6.09
CA THR A 14 -13.63 6.33 -5.68
C THR A 14 -13.84 7.19 -6.92
N SER A 15 -15.01 7.82 -7.04
CA SER A 15 -15.32 8.76 -8.12
C SER A 15 -15.85 10.07 -7.55
N TYR A 16 -15.48 11.17 -8.19
CA TYR A 16 -15.87 12.53 -7.82
C TYR A 16 -16.57 13.18 -9.01
N SER A 17 -17.78 13.68 -8.78
CA SER A 17 -18.57 14.37 -9.79
C SER A 17 -19.15 15.66 -9.22
N GLY A 18 -18.97 16.77 -9.95
CA GLY A 18 -19.40 18.09 -9.51
C GLY A 18 -18.53 18.74 -8.43
N VAL A 19 -17.39 18.15 -8.06
CA VAL A 19 -16.39 18.75 -7.15
C VAL A 19 -15.36 19.57 -7.92
N PHE A 20 -14.87 18.99 -9.02
CA PHE A 20 -13.89 19.61 -9.90
C PHE A 20 -14.52 19.89 -11.26
N ALA A 21 -13.90 20.78 -12.04
CA ALA A 21 -14.28 20.94 -13.44
C ALA A 21 -13.98 19.68 -14.27
N ALA A 22 -12.99 18.89 -13.84
CA ALA A 22 -12.71 17.56 -14.36
C ALA A 22 -13.57 16.49 -13.68
N GLN A 23 -13.84 15.41 -14.40
CA GLN A 23 -14.31 14.16 -13.79
C GLN A 23 -13.07 13.40 -13.29
N VAL A 24 -13.10 12.99 -12.02
CA VAL A 24 -11.95 12.37 -11.36
C VAL A 24 -12.38 11.04 -10.77
N SER A 25 -11.60 9.98 -11.01
CA SER A 25 -11.78 8.70 -10.32
C SER A 25 -10.43 8.06 -10.02
N CYS A 26 -10.42 7.17 -9.02
CA CYS A 26 -9.26 6.37 -8.64
C CYS A 26 -9.71 4.93 -8.42
N GLU A 27 -9.06 3.99 -9.10
CA GLU A 27 -9.09 2.58 -8.73
C GLU A 27 -7.87 2.26 -7.87
N ALA A 28 -8.10 1.67 -6.69
CA ALA A 28 -7.04 1.26 -5.78
C ALA A 28 -7.09 -0.25 -5.54
N PHE A 29 -5.95 -0.94 -5.66
CA PHE A 29 -5.85 -2.38 -5.45
C PHE A 29 -4.43 -2.87 -5.14
N SER A 30 -4.35 -4.06 -4.56
CA SER A 30 -3.14 -4.90 -4.48
C SER A 30 -3.34 -6.15 -5.35
N PRO A 31 -2.27 -6.78 -5.87
CA PRO A 31 -2.37 -7.91 -6.80
C PRO A 31 -2.73 -9.23 -6.08
N ILE A 32 -3.95 -9.32 -5.53
CA ILE A 32 -4.49 -10.54 -4.91
C ILE A 32 -5.02 -11.46 -6.02
N LEU A 33 -4.26 -12.53 -6.28
CA LEU A 33 -4.41 -13.37 -7.46
C LEU A 33 -4.43 -14.86 -7.04
N PRO A 34 -5.57 -15.56 -7.20
CA PRO A 34 -5.69 -16.99 -6.90
C PRO A 34 -4.58 -17.81 -7.58
N GLY A 35 -3.93 -18.68 -6.81
CA GLY A 35 -2.83 -19.55 -7.25
C GLY A 35 -1.48 -18.86 -7.50
N ASP A 36 -1.41 -17.53 -7.45
CA ASP A 36 -0.16 -16.77 -7.59
C ASP A 36 0.38 -16.43 -6.19
N TYR A 37 1.22 -17.31 -5.67
CA TYR A 37 1.82 -17.17 -4.34
C TYR A 37 2.97 -16.14 -4.27
N GLN A 38 3.34 -15.56 -5.42
CA GLN A 38 4.36 -14.53 -5.49
C GLN A 38 3.70 -13.15 -5.38
N ARG A 39 2.88 -12.79 -6.37
CA ARG A 39 2.32 -11.43 -6.48
C ARG A 39 1.33 -11.15 -5.35
N THR A 40 0.56 -12.15 -4.93
CA THR A 40 -0.37 -12.02 -3.79
C THR A 40 0.36 -11.66 -2.48
N SER A 41 1.66 -11.94 -2.37
CA SER A 41 2.44 -11.61 -1.17
C SER A 41 2.99 -10.18 -1.13
N TYR A 42 2.86 -9.41 -2.23
CA TYR A 42 3.56 -8.14 -2.37
C TYR A 42 3.01 -7.02 -1.45
N PRO A 43 3.88 -6.34 -0.68
CA PRO A 43 3.50 -5.24 0.21
C PRO A 43 3.41 -3.91 -0.55
N LEU A 44 2.42 -3.82 -1.44
CA LEU A 44 2.18 -2.63 -2.27
C LEU A 44 0.71 -2.41 -2.59
N ALA A 45 0.37 -1.18 -2.96
CA ALA A 45 -0.92 -0.80 -3.51
C ALA A 45 -0.73 0.13 -4.72
N VAL A 46 -1.52 -0.11 -5.76
CA VAL A 46 -1.62 0.74 -6.96
C VAL A 46 -2.83 1.64 -6.80
N PHE A 47 -2.69 2.90 -7.17
CA PHE A 47 -3.74 3.91 -7.26
C PHE A 47 -3.77 4.43 -8.70
N ALA A 48 -4.62 3.85 -9.55
CA ALA A 48 -4.81 4.26 -10.93
C ALA A 48 -5.82 5.41 -11.02
N TRP A 49 -5.32 6.63 -11.18
CA TRP A 49 -6.16 7.82 -11.31
C TRP A 49 -6.58 8.06 -12.76
N THR A 50 -7.87 8.26 -13.00
CA THR A 50 -8.40 8.70 -14.28
C THR A 50 -8.93 10.13 -14.16
N LEU A 51 -8.40 11.02 -15.00
CA LEU A 51 -8.79 12.42 -15.09
C LEU A 51 -9.37 12.68 -16.48
N HIS A 52 -10.62 13.11 -16.54
CA HIS A 52 -11.29 13.45 -17.80
C HIS A 52 -11.72 14.92 -17.78
N ASN A 53 -11.47 15.63 -18.88
CA ASN A 53 -11.93 17.00 -19.08
C ASN A 53 -13.24 17.01 -19.90
N PRO A 54 -14.43 17.11 -19.27
CA PRO A 54 -15.70 17.19 -19.99
C PRO A 54 -16.02 18.61 -20.50
N THR A 55 -15.15 19.59 -20.25
CA THR A 55 -15.42 20.99 -20.55
C THR A 55 -14.98 21.36 -21.96
N SER A 56 -15.39 22.54 -22.43
CA SER A 56 -14.97 23.10 -23.72
C SER A 56 -13.69 23.94 -23.64
N ARG A 57 -12.99 23.94 -22.49
CA ARG A 57 -11.74 24.68 -22.29
C ARG A 57 -10.63 23.76 -21.74
N PRO A 58 -9.35 24.10 -21.95
CA PRO A 58 -8.27 23.38 -21.30
C PRO A 58 -8.37 23.49 -19.77
N LEU A 59 -7.97 22.43 -19.07
CA LEU A 59 -7.89 22.39 -17.61
C LEU A 59 -6.44 22.12 -17.18
N GLU A 60 -5.93 22.95 -16.26
CA GLU A 60 -4.73 22.65 -15.50
C GLU A 60 -5.13 21.85 -14.25
N LEU A 61 -4.55 20.67 -14.08
CA LEU A 61 -4.88 19.72 -13.03
C LEU A 61 -3.63 19.34 -12.25
N SER A 62 -3.79 18.99 -10.97
CA SER A 62 -2.71 18.48 -10.15
C SER A 62 -3.22 17.39 -9.21
N LEU A 63 -2.51 16.28 -9.17
CA LEU A 63 -2.74 15.18 -8.23
C LEU A 63 -1.64 15.19 -7.19
N LEU A 64 -2.01 15.20 -5.91
CA LEU A 64 -1.09 15.21 -4.78
C LEU A 64 -1.25 13.93 -3.97
N LEU A 65 -0.14 13.23 -3.76
CA LEU A 65 0.01 12.17 -2.77
C LEU A 65 0.95 12.66 -1.67
N SER A 66 0.49 12.66 -0.43
CA SER A 66 1.32 12.96 0.74
C SER A 66 1.32 11.79 1.71
N TRP A 67 2.47 11.49 2.30
CA TRP A 67 2.64 10.34 3.19
C TRP A 67 3.61 10.65 4.31
N ARG A 68 3.28 10.22 5.53
CA ARG A 68 4.15 10.35 6.69
C ARG A 68 5.19 9.24 6.70
N ASN A 69 6.43 9.55 7.08
CA ASN A 69 7.41 8.51 7.34
C ASN A 69 7.04 7.77 8.63
N THR A 70 6.55 6.55 8.49
CA THR A 70 6.13 5.67 9.58
C THR A 70 7.11 4.51 9.79
N VAL A 71 8.29 4.53 9.16
CA VAL A 71 9.32 3.51 9.42
C VAL A 71 9.68 3.51 10.90
N GLY A 72 9.72 2.33 11.51
CA GLY A 72 9.97 2.14 12.93
C GLY A 72 8.73 2.23 13.82
N TRP A 73 7.57 2.67 13.33
CA TRP A 73 6.35 2.76 14.17
C TRP A 73 5.83 1.38 14.57
N PHE A 74 6.04 0.38 13.72
CA PHE A 74 5.59 -0.99 13.94
C PHE A 74 6.60 -1.83 14.74
N THR A 75 7.64 -1.21 15.31
CA THR A 75 8.52 -1.90 16.25
C THR A 75 7.81 -2.06 17.59
N ASN A 76 7.67 -3.29 18.07
CA ASN A 76 7.20 -3.53 19.43
C ASN A 76 8.24 -3.01 20.46
N THR A 77 7.82 -2.05 21.28
CA THR A 77 8.64 -1.47 22.36
C THR A 77 8.48 -2.20 23.70
N ASP A 78 7.48 -3.07 23.81
CA ASP A 78 7.26 -3.94 24.95
C ASP A 78 7.63 -5.38 24.61
N ALA A 79 8.91 -5.70 24.82
CA ALA A 79 9.43 -7.05 24.60
C ALA A 79 9.11 -8.01 25.76
N SER A 80 7.92 -7.91 26.36
CA SER A 80 7.50 -8.87 27.39
C SER A 80 7.57 -10.30 26.82
N ALA A 81 8.23 -11.19 27.56
CA ALA A 81 8.42 -12.58 27.13
C ALA A 81 7.25 -13.49 27.51
N GLU A 82 6.39 -13.03 28.43
CA GLU A 82 5.25 -13.80 28.94
C GLU A 82 4.03 -13.55 28.07
N VAL A 83 3.59 -14.59 27.36
CA VAL A 83 2.22 -14.64 26.82
C VAL A 83 1.28 -14.78 28.02
N ARG A 84 0.48 -13.74 28.26
CA ARG A 84 -0.58 -13.81 29.27
C ARG A 84 -1.78 -14.50 28.64
N PHE A 85 -2.60 -15.12 29.47
CA PHE A 85 -3.86 -15.70 29.01
C PHE A 85 -4.99 -14.99 29.75
N ARG A 86 -6.05 -14.65 29.01
CA ARG A 86 -7.30 -14.14 29.59
C ARG A 86 -8.04 -15.26 30.31
N ASP A 87 -9.07 -14.93 31.08
CA ASP A 87 -9.90 -15.90 31.80
C ASP A 87 -10.59 -16.92 30.85
N ASP A 88 -10.82 -16.54 29.59
CA ASP A 88 -11.36 -17.40 28.53
C ASP A 88 -10.31 -18.31 27.87
N GLY A 89 -9.04 -18.20 28.29
CA GLY A 89 -7.92 -18.98 27.79
C GLY A 89 -7.25 -18.41 26.54
N SER A 90 -7.70 -17.29 25.98
CA SER A 90 -7.06 -16.65 24.80
C SER A 90 -5.74 -15.95 25.16
N PRO A 91 -4.74 -15.95 24.25
CA PRO A 91 -3.47 -15.29 24.51
C PRO A 91 -3.64 -13.78 24.40
N GLU A 92 -3.06 -13.08 25.35
CA GLU A 92 -2.85 -11.64 25.34
C GLU A 92 -1.38 -11.39 25.02
N TYR A 93 -1.14 -10.85 23.82
CA TYR A 93 0.16 -10.37 23.40
C TYR A 93 0.28 -8.88 23.68
N SER A 94 1.22 -8.50 24.56
CA SER A 94 1.54 -7.08 24.72
C SER A 94 2.30 -6.59 23.49
N TYR A 95 1.67 -5.68 22.74
CA TYR A 95 2.28 -5.01 21.61
C TYR A 95 2.14 -3.50 21.81
N ILE A 96 3.26 -2.84 22.10
CA ILE A 96 3.30 -1.39 22.25
C ILE A 96 4.08 -0.83 21.05
N PRO A 97 3.40 -0.36 19.98
CA PRO A 97 4.07 0.16 18.82
C PRO A 97 4.82 1.46 19.16
N ALA A 98 5.96 1.69 18.53
CA ALA A 98 6.71 2.95 18.64
C ALA A 98 6.07 4.09 17.83
N ILE A 99 4.75 4.28 17.94
CA ILE A 99 4.00 5.32 17.21
C ILE A 99 4.62 6.69 17.50
N GLY A 100 4.84 7.46 16.44
CA GLY A 100 5.42 8.80 16.53
C GLY A 100 6.95 8.82 16.58
N ARG A 101 7.63 7.67 16.69
CA ARG A 101 9.10 7.60 16.59
C ARG A 101 9.53 8.13 15.22
N GLY A 102 10.30 9.21 15.24
CA GLY A 102 10.77 9.90 14.03
C GLY A 102 12.27 10.15 13.99
N GLU A 103 12.98 10.03 15.12
CA GLU A 103 14.42 10.24 15.18
C GLU A 103 15.16 9.29 14.22
N GLY A 104 16.15 9.82 13.50
CA GLY A 104 16.94 9.06 12.53
C GLY A 104 16.27 8.89 11.17
N GLN A 105 14.94 9.03 11.06
CA GLN A 105 14.23 8.93 9.78
C GLN A 105 14.70 9.97 8.77
N ARG A 106 14.67 9.61 7.49
CA ARG A 106 14.92 10.54 6.38
C ARG A 106 14.07 10.18 5.18
N ASN A 107 13.89 11.15 4.30
CA ASN A 107 13.18 10.98 3.03
C ASN A 107 14.07 11.51 1.90
N ARG A 108 14.08 10.87 0.73
CA ARG A 108 14.90 11.34 -0.40
C ARG A 108 14.25 11.01 -1.74
N TRP A 109 14.63 11.76 -2.77
CA TRP A 109 14.24 11.44 -4.13
C TRP A 109 14.81 10.09 -4.58
N TYR A 110 14.08 9.48 -5.50
CA TYR A 110 14.48 8.29 -6.23
C TYR A 110 14.15 8.48 -7.70
N ASP A 111 15.15 8.28 -8.56
CA ASP A 111 15.08 8.46 -10.01
C ASP A 111 15.82 7.29 -10.68
N HIS A 112 15.08 6.27 -11.10
CA HIS A 112 15.67 5.10 -11.76
C HIS A 112 14.59 4.29 -12.49
N GLY A 113 14.95 3.61 -13.58
CA GLY A 113 14.08 2.60 -14.20
C GLY A 113 12.76 3.14 -14.76
N GLY A 114 12.72 4.38 -15.27
CA GLY A 114 11.49 4.97 -15.82
C GLY A 114 10.50 5.46 -14.75
N ILE A 115 10.89 5.50 -13.48
CA ILE A 115 10.04 5.96 -12.39
C ILE A 115 10.69 7.13 -11.63
N LYS A 116 9.85 8.05 -11.16
CA LYS A 116 10.21 9.08 -10.18
C LYS A 116 9.45 8.84 -8.89
N GLY A 117 10.17 8.92 -7.78
CA GLY A 117 9.57 8.66 -6.48
C GLY A 117 10.28 9.31 -5.31
N LEU A 118 9.81 8.92 -4.14
CA LEU A 118 10.31 9.29 -2.83
C LEU A 118 10.51 8.01 -2.01
N LEU A 119 11.69 7.88 -1.43
CA LEU A 119 12.00 6.83 -0.46
C LEU A 119 11.90 7.43 0.94
N LEU A 120 11.12 6.79 1.80
CA LEU A 120 11.00 7.13 3.21
C LEU A 120 11.70 6.02 4.01
N GLU A 121 12.75 6.38 4.72
CA GLU A 121 13.70 5.45 5.33
C GLU A 121 13.80 5.73 6.83
N GLY A 122 14.06 4.68 7.61
CA GLY A 122 14.43 4.76 9.03
C GLY A 122 15.85 4.25 9.26
N ASP A 123 16.24 4.16 10.53
CA ASP A 123 17.45 3.43 10.88
C ASP A 123 17.26 1.93 10.65
N ARG A 124 18.36 1.27 10.29
CA ARG A 124 18.41 -0.14 9.96
C ARG A 124 19.56 -0.78 10.71
N SER A 125 19.26 -1.83 11.44
CA SER A 125 20.22 -2.64 12.17
C SER A 125 20.71 -3.82 11.34
N THR A 126 21.76 -4.48 11.81
CA THR A 126 22.29 -5.72 11.23
C THR A 126 22.41 -6.76 12.34
N PRO A 127 21.55 -7.79 12.39
CA PRO A 127 20.42 -8.06 11.49
C PRO A 127 19.27 -7.06 11.66
N LEU A 128 18.45 -6.87 10.61
CA LEU A 128 17.26 -6.02 10.64
C LEU A 128 16.27 -6.44 11.72
N LYS A 129 15.50 -5.47 12.21
CA LYS A 129 14.42 -5.67 13.18
C LYS A 129 13.05 -5.29 12.66
N GLU A 130 12.02 -5.77 13.35
CA GLU A 130 10.64 -5.42 13.01
C GLU A 130 10.45 -3.89 13.00
N GLY A 131 9.74 -3.41 11.99
CA GLY A 131 9.51 -1.99 11.77
C GLY A 131 10.65 -1.27 11.04
N GLU A 132 11.84 -1.87 10.91
CA GLU A 132 12.93 -1.30 10.12
C GLU A 132 12.78 -1.63 8.63
N GLY A 133 13.17 -0.69 7.77
CA GLY A 133 13.09 -0.84 6.33
C GLY A 133 12.80 0.47 5.61
N GLN A 134 11.89 0.42 4.63
CA GLN A 134 11.66 1.54 3.71
C GLN A 134 10.23 1.56 3.17
N TRP A 135 9.69 2.76 2.93
CA TRP A 135 8.51 2.97 2.07
C TRP A 135 8.94 3.64 0.75
N CYS A 136 8.16 3.43 -0.30
CA CYS A 136 8.30 4.16 -1.55
C CYS A 136 6.95 4.73 -2.01
N LEU A 137 6.95 6.00 -2.42
CA LEU A 137 5.90 6.60 -3.24
C LEU A 137 6.46 6.77 -4.64
N ALA A 138 5.77 6.30 -5.67
CA ALA A 138 6.29 6.36 -7.03
C ALA A 138 5.20 6.63 -8.08
N VAL A 139 5.63 7.25 -9.18
CA VAL A 139 4.89 7.42 -10.43
C VAL A 139 5.83 7.14 -11.61
N PRO A 140 5.30 6.85 -12.81
CA PRO A 140 6.12 6.85 -14.01
C PRO A 140 6.75 8.23 -14.21
N ASP A 141 7.98 8.27 -14.73
CA ASP A 141 8.65 9.52 -15.04
C ASP A 141 7.99 10.26 -16.22
N GLU A 142 8.40 11.51 -16.46
CA GLU A 142 7.82 12.34 -17.51
C GLU A 142 8.02 11.73 -18.91
N THR A 143 9.11 10.98 -19.14
CA THR A 143 9.36 10.33 -20.43
C THR A 143 8.36 9.20 -20.66
N THR A 144 8.10 8.42 -19.61
CA THR A 144 7.16 7.29 -19.63
C THR A 144 5.72 7.79 -19.75
N LEU A 145 5.36 8.86 -19.04
CA LEU A 145 4.05 9.52 -19.20
C LEU A 145 3.89 10.12 -20.60
N ALA A 146 4.92 10.76 -21.15
CA ALA A 146 4.88 11.32 -22.50
C ALA A 146 4.71 10.23 -23.57
N ALA A 147 5.35 9.06 -23.40
CA ALA A 147 5.16 7.90 -24.26
C ALA A 147 3.72 7.37 -24.24
N ALA A 148 2.99 7.57 -23.13
CA ALA A 148 1.56 7.30 -22.99
C ALA A 148 0.66 8.47 -23.46
N GLY A 149 1.22 9.53 -24.05
CA GLY A 149 0.48 10.70 -24.52
C GLY A 149 0.11 11.70 -23.42
N ILE A 150 0.75 11.63 -22.25
CA ILE A 150 0.46 12.46 -21.08
C ILE A 150 1.64 13.41 -20.85
N GLY A 151 1.49 14.68 -21.21
CA GLY A 151 2.44 15.73 -20.83
C GLY A 151 2.23 16.14 -19.38
N ALA A 152 3.18 15.83 -18.50
CA ALA A 152 3.10 16.13 -17.08
C ALA A 152 4.42 16.65 -16.50
N GLU A 153 4.31 17.39 -15.40
CA GLU A 153 5.40 17.84 -14.53
C GLU A 153 5.31 17.08 -13.21
N ILE A 154 6.42 16.46 -12.77
CA ILE A 154 6.48 15.74 -11.50
C ILE A 154 7.23 16.59 -10.47
N LEU A 155 6.55 16.93 -9.39
CA LEU A 155 7.09 17.70 -8.27
C LEU A 155 7.23 16.80 -7.04
N ARG A 156 8.31 16.98 -6.27
CA ARG A 156 8.59 16.15 -5.09
C ARG A 156 9.09 16.99 -3.92
N CYS A 157 8.35 16.92 -2.82
CA CYS A 157 8.76 17.43 -1.52
C CYS A 157 9.21 16.24 -0.67
N SER A 158 10.51 16.05 -0.50
CA SER A 158 11.02 14.99 0.35
C SER A 158 10.70 15.21 1.82
N ARG A 159 10.60 16.46 2.28
CA ARG A 159 10.44 16.78 3.69
C ARG A 159 9.51 17.98 3.87
N TRP A 160 8.42 17.75 4.59
CA TRP A 160 7.56 18.77 5.19
C TRP A 160 7.16 18.33 6.61
N ASP A 161 6.86 19.28 7.49
CA ASP A 161 6.55 19.00 8.91
C ASP A 161 5.05 18.64 9.11
N PRO A 162 4.72 17.38 9.46
CA PRO A 162 3.33 16.98 9.69
C PRO A 162 2.76 17.42 11.04
N SER A 163 3.56 18.01 11.93
CA SER A 163 3.08 18.50 13.23
C SER A 163 2.47 19.91 13.16
N GLY A 164 2.73 20.63 12.06
CA GLY A 164 2.17 21.95 11.79
C GLY A 164 0.78 21.90 11.15
N SER A 165 0.36 23.04 10.59
CA SER A 165 -0.93 23.17 9.90
C SER A 165 -0.97 22.57 8.49
N GLY A 166 0.15 22.08 7.97
CA GLY A 166 0.30 21.64 6.58
C GLY A 166 0.38 22.79 5.56
N ALA A 167 0.41 24.05 6.00
CA ALA A 167 0.46 25.22 5.12
C ALA A 167 1.67 25.23 4.17
N GLU A 168 2.81 24.67 4.61
CA GLU A 168 4.03 24.49 3.81
C GLU A 168 3.74 23.78 2.47
N LEU A 169 2.88 22.76 2.50
CA LEU A 169 2.47 22.01 1.31
C LEU A 169 1.22 22.60 0.67
N TRP A 170 0.24 22.99 1.50
CA TRP A 170 -1.11 23.31 1.05
C TRP A 170 -1.23 24.67 0.37
N GLN A 171 -0.45 25.67 0.79
CA GLN A 171 -0.58 27.03 0.25
C GLN A 171 -0.24 27.09 -1.24
N SER A 172 0.87 26.49 -1.67
CA SER A 172 1.22 26.42 -3.09
C SER A 172 0.23 25.54 -3.85
N PHE A 173 -0.13 24.38 -3.29
CA PHE A 173 -1.01 23.42 -3.96
C PHE A 173 -2.40 24.01 -4.22
N ALA A 174 -2.97 24.71 -3.24
CA ALA A 174 -4.25 25.38 -3.38
C ALA A 174 -4.22 26.60 -4.32
N SER A 175 -3.05 27.23 -4.49
CA SER A 175 -2.89 28.41 -5.34
C SER A 175 -2.75 28.05 -6.81
N ASP A 176 -1.85 27.12 -7.16
CA ASP A 176 -1.50 26.82 -8.56
C ASP A 176 -1.21 25.34 -8.84
N GLY A 177 -1.50 24.45 -7.89
CA GLY A 177 -1.28 23.01 -8.01
C GLY A 177 0.17 22.57 -7.78
N THR A 178 1.07 23.47 -7.42
CA THR A 178 2.48 23.14 -7.15
C THR A 178 2.72 22.74 -5.68
N ILE A 179 3.84 22.05 -5.42
CA ILE A 179 4.34 21.77 -4.07
C ILE A 179 5.81 22.19 -3.97
N PRO A 180 6.37 22.37 -2.75
CA PRO A 180 7.79 22.61 -2.59
C PRO A 180 8.63 21.52 -3.29
N ASN A 181 9.45 21.92 -4.25
CA ASN A 181 10.32 20.98 -4.98
C ASN A 181 11.66 20.84 -4.24
N SER A 182 11.71 19.93 -3.26
CA SER A 182 12.83 19.84 -2.32
C SER A 182 13.33 18.40 -2.14
N ASN A 183 14.66 18.24 -2.13
CA ASN A 183 15.35 16.98 -1.79
C ASN A 183 16.23 17.17 -0.54
N ASN A 184 15.61 17.30 0.63
CA ASN A 184 16.27 17.39 1.91
C ASN A 184 16.31 16.02 2.59
N ASP A 185 17.42 15.30 2.40
CA ASP A 185 17.65 13.96 2.92
C ASP A 185 18.22 13.91 4.35
N ARG A 186 18.18 15.04 5.06
CA ARG A 186 18.63 15.12 6.44
C ARG A 186 17.82 14.17 7.32
N ARG A 187 18.52 13.49 8.23
CA ARG A 187 17.92 12.69 9.30
C ARG A 187 17.20 13.58 10.32
N SER A 188 16.00 13.18 10.70
CA SER A 188 15.21 13.82 11.75
C SER A 188 15.91 13.73 13.10
N ARG A 189 15.86 14.83 13.87
CA ARG A 189 16.32 14.88 15.27
C ARG A 189 15.27 14.27 16.19
N ALA A 190 15.62 14.05 17.46
CA ALA A 190 14.65 13.73 18.50
C ALA A 190 13.48 14.73 18.49
N GLY A 191 12.26 14.20 18.48
CA GLY A 191 11.01 14.97 18.42
C GLY A 191 10.60 15.48 17.04
N GLU A 192 11.44 15.37 16.01
CA GLU A 192 11.07 15.75 14.65
C GLU A 192 10.32 14.63 13.93
N ALA A 193 9.19 14.98 13.31
CA ALA A 193 8.51 14.13 12.34
C ALA A 193 8.82 14.62 10.92
N SER A 194 8.72 13.72 9.94
CA SER A 194 8.91 14.04 8.53
C SER A 194 7.86 13.35 7.69
N SER A 195 7.28 14.11 6.76
CA SER A 195 6.44 13.59 5.70
C SER A 195 7.04 13.90 4.34
N ALA A 196 6.61 13.16 3.33
CA ALA A 196 6.98 13.38 1.94
C ALA A 196 5.71 13.65 1.12
N ALA A 197 5.86 14.30 -0.02
CA ALA A 197 4.77 14.54 -0.95
C ALA A 197 5.24 14.50 -2.40
N LEU A 198 4.43 13.88 -3.26
CA LEU A 198 4.62 13.76 -4.69
C LEU A 198 3.41 14.36 -5.38
N ALA A 199 3.64 15.23 -6.37
CA ALA A 199 2.57 15.77 -7.18
C ALA A 199 2.82 15.55 -8.68
N VAL A 200 1.75 15.27 -9.40
CA VAL A 200 1.73 15.19 -10.87
C VAL A 200 0.82 16.31 -11.38
N ARG A 201 1.41 17.26 -12.09
CA ARG A 201 0.73 18.42 -12.66
C ARG A 201 0.65 18.27 -14.17
N LEU A 202 -0.51 18.51 -14.76
CA LEU A 202 -0.76 18.29 -16.18
C LEU A 202 -1.86 19.20 -16.72
N ARG A 203 -1.85 19.37 -18.03
CA ARG A 203 -2.89 20.07 -18.77
C ARG A 203 -3.71 19.08 -19.60
N LEU A 204 -5.04 19.13 -19.49
CA LEU A 204 -5.95 18.37 -20.33
C LEU A 204 -6.72 19.29 -21.28
N GLU A 205 -6.62 19.02 -22.57
CA GLU A 205 -7.44 19.67 -23.59
C GLU A 205 -8.92 19.21 -23.50
N PRO A 206 -9.87 19.94 -24.09
CA PRO A 206 -11.28 19.55 -24.12
C PRO A 206 -11.51 18.11 -24.60
N GLY A 207 -12.24 17.32 -23.81
CA GLY A 207 -12.52 15.91 -24.10
C GLY A 207 -11.37 14.93 -23.84
N ALA A 208 -10.17 15.41 -23.48
CA ALA A 208 -9.02 14.55 -23.21
C ALA A 208 -9.18 13.80 -21.87
N THR A 209 -8.58 12.61 -21.82
CA THR A 209 -8.49 11.77 -20.62
C THR A 209 -7.03 11.36 -20.40
N ALA A 210 -6.57 11.45 -19.16
CA ALA A 210 -5.28 10.92 -18.73
C ALA A 210 -5.48 9.87 -17.64
N GLU A 211 -4.62 8.86 -17.64
CA GLU A 211 -4.57 7.84 -16.61
C GLU A 211 -3.18 7.78 -15.99
N ILE A 212 -3.11 8.03 -14.69
CA ILE A 212 -1.85 8.22 -13.95
C ILE A 212 -1.81 7.20 -12.81
N PRO A 213 -0.99 6.13 -12.90
CA PRO A 213 -0.78 5.22 -11.79
C PRO A 213 0.17 5.85 -10.77
N MET A 214 -0.22 5.79 -9.50
CA MET A 214 0.66 6.03 -8.36
C MET A 214 0.81 4.74 -7.57
N VAL A 215 1.99 4.47 -7.02
CA VAL A 215 2.23 3.28 -6.19
C VAL A 215 2.74 3.68 -4.82
N ILE A 216 2.23 3.00 -3.81
CA ILE A 216 2.79 2.97 -2.46
C ILE A 216 3.28 1.55 -2.20
N SER A 217 4.54 1.38 -1.83
CA SER A 217 5.11 0.08 -1.43
C SER A 217 5.87 0.21 -0.10
N TRP A 218 5.95 -0.88 0.65
CA TRP A 218 6.65 -0.92 1.94
C TRP A 218 7.50 -2.19 2.08
N ASP A 219 8.81 -2.01 2.17
CA ASP A 219 9.77 -3.07 2.47
C ASP A 219 10.06 -3.06 3.97
N LEU A 220 9.25 -3.80 4.73
CA LEU A 220 9.45 -4.10 6.15
C LEU A 220 9.62 -5.62 6.26
N PRO A 221 10.84 -6.18 6.19
CA PRO A 221 11.03 -7.61 5.92
C PRO A 221 10.78 -8.50 7.14
N VAL A 222 10.98 -7.97 8.34
CA VAL A 222 10.89 -8.74 9.59
C VAL A 222 9.52 -8.55 10.24
N THR A 223 8.93 -9.66 10.67
CA THR A 223 7.82 -9.71 11.62
C THR A 223 8.31 -10.36 12.91
N ALA A 224 7.96 -9.80 14.06
CA ALA A 224 8.34 -10.31 15.37
C ALA A 224 7.11 -10.79 16.16
N PHE A 225 7.34 -11.72 17.07
CA PHE A 225 6.30 -12.30 17.93
C PHE A 225 6.71 -12.17 19.39
N ALA A 226 6.62 -13.26 20.16
CA ALA A 226 7.25 -13.36 21.47
C ALA A 226 8.77 -13.15 21.37
N ARG A 227 9.37 -12.66 22.45
CA ARG A 227 10.80 -12.34 22.53
C ARG A 227 11.68 -13.45 21.95
N GLY A 228 12.50 -13.08 20.97
CA GLY A 228 13.43 -14.00 20.30
C GLY A 228 12.83 -14.82 19.15
N THR A 229 11.55 -14.62 18.83
CA THR A 229 10.87 -15.26 17.70
C THR A 229 10.61 -14.21 16.62
N GLU A 230 11.31 -14.33 15.49
CA GLU A 230 11.22 -13.43 14.34
C GLU A 230 11.13 -14.29 13.06
N ALA A 231 10.44 -13.79 12.05
CA ALA A 231 10.40 -14.40 10.72
C ALA A 231 10.54 -13.34 9.63
N LEU A 232 11.07 -13.74 8.48
CA LEU A 232 10.99 -12.93 7.26
C LEU A 232 9.60 -13.08 6.63
N ARG A 233 9.05 -12.00 6.09
CA ARG A 233 7.78 -12.00 5.36
C ARG A 233 7.93 -12.61 3.97
N ARG A 234 6.90 -13.29 3.46
CA ARG A 234 6.92 -14.03 2.19
C ARG A 234 7.53 -13.28 1.01
N TYR A 235 7.21 -12.00 0.86
CA TYR A 235 7.68 -11.21 -0.29
C TYR A 235 9.22 -11.12 -0.38
N THR A 236 9.95 -11.36 0.72
CA THR A 236 11.41 -11.32 0.73
C THR A 236 12.04 -12.43 -0.10
N ASP A 237 11.30 -13.50 -0.41
CA ASP A 237 11.76 -14.55 -1.32
C ASP A 237 11.98 -14.02 -2.75
N PHE A 238 11.28 -12.95 -3.12
CA PHE A 238 11.26 -12.40 -4.48
C PHE A 238 12.04 -11.10 -4.61
N PHE A 239 12.06 -10.27 -3.55
CA PHE A 239 12.76 -8.97 -3.56
C PHE A 239 14.01 -8.93 -2.66
N GLY A 240 14.24 -9.96 -1.86
CA GLY A 240 15.29 -9.98 -0.84
C GLY A 240 14.86 -9.37 0.50
N SER A 241 15.72 -9.52 1.51
CA SER A 241 15.45 -9.16 2.91
C SER A 241 16.28 -7.97 3.42
N SER A 242 16.81 -7.14 2.52
CA SER A 242 17.70 -6.03 2.86
C SER A 242 17.00 -4.80 3.45
N GLY A 243 15.67 -4.73 3.41
CA GLY A 243 14.91 -3.54 3.84
C GLY A 243 15.22 -2.31 2.96
N ALA A 244 15.50 -2.52 1.67
CA ALA A 244 15.95 -1.51 0.70
C ALA A 244 15.29 -1.64 -0.67
N ASN A 245 14.22 -2.44 -0.80
CA ASN A 245 13.66 -2.89 -2.07
C ASN A 245 12.28 -2.28 -2.36
N ALA A 246 11.83 -1.29 -1.58
CA ALA A 246 10.52 -0.68 -1.78
C ALA A 246 10.37 -0.07 -3.19
N ALA A 247 11.42 0.60 -3.69
CA ALA A 247 11.41 1.14 -5.05
C ALA A 247 11.36 0.05 -6.15
N ALA A 248 12.00 -1.11 -5.92
CA ALA A 248 11.93 -2.23 -6.87
C ALA A 248 10.50 -2.79 -6.96
N MET A 249 9.82 -2.94 -5.82
CA MET A 249 8.40 -3.31 -5.77
C MET A 249 7.51 -2.28 -6.44
N ALA A 250 7.80 -0.98 -6.28
CA ALA A 250 7.06 0.08 -6.93
C ALA A 250 7.23 0.06 -8.46
N SER A 251 8.45 -0.20 -8.94
CA SER A 251 8.74 -0.37 -10.37
C SER A 251 7.96 -1.56 -10.96
N GLU A 252 8.05 -2.73 -10.33
CA GLU A 252 7.31 -3.94 -10.71
C GLU A 252 5.80 -3.66 -10.84
N ALA A 253 5.24 -2.90 -9.89
CA ALA A 253 3.84 -2.51 -9.94
C ALA A 253 3.53 -1.55 -11.09
N LEU A 254 4.35 -0.51 -11.32
CA LEU A 254 4.14 0.44 -12.40
C LEU A 254 4.23 -0.22 -13.79
N ASP A 255 5.06 -1.24 -13.94
CA ASP A 255 5.20 -2.00 -15.18
C ASP A 255 4.04 -2.97 -15.44
N HIS A 256 3.44 -3.52 -14.38
CA HIS A 256 2.52 -4.67 -14.51
C HIS A 256 1.09 -4.44 -14.03
N TRP A 257 0.76 -3.30 -13.40
CA TRP A 257 -0.54 -3.08 -12.77
C TRP A 257 -1.74 -3.34 -13.69
N ARG A 258 -1.67 -3.00 -14.99
CA ARG A 258 -2.75 -3.27 -15.95
C ARG A 258 -3.02 -4.76 -16.11
N SER A 259 -1.96 -5.56 -16.16
CA SER A 259 -2.07 -7.01 -16.28
C SER A 259 -2.65 -7.61 -14.99
N TRP A 260 -2.25 -7.11 -13.83
CA TRP A 260 -2.80 -7.53 -12.53
C TRP A 260 -4.28 -7.17 -12.40
N ARG A 261 -4.67 -5.95 -12.78
CA ARG A 261 -6.08 -5.54 -12.81
C ARG A 261 -6.90 -6.48 -13.71
N THR A 262 -6.40 -6.80 -14.89
CA THR A 262 -7.07 -7.70 -15.84
C THR A 262 -7.20 -9.12 -15.27
N ALA A 263 -6.15 -9.62 -14.60
CA ALA A 263 -6.17 -10.92 -13.92
C ALA A 263 -7.19 -10.93 -12.76
N ILE A 264 -7.29 -9.85 -11.99
CA ILE A 264 -8.31 -9.69 -10.94
C ILE A 264 -9.72 -9.79 -11.53
N GLU A 265 -9.99 -9.03 -12.59
CA GLU A 265 -11.30 -9.10 -13.24
C GLU A 265 -11.61 -10.50 -13.76
N THR A 266 -10.61 -11.17 -14.35
CA THR A 266 -10.75 -12.50 -14.92
C THR A 266 -11.14 -13.53 -13.88
N TRP A 267 -10.45 -13.58 -12.72
CA TRP A 267 -10.78 -14.57 -11.69
C TRP A 267 -12.11 -14.26 -10.99
N GLN A 268 -12.54 -12.99 -10.96
CA GLN A 268 -13.83 -12.60 -10.40
C GLN A 268 -15.02 -12.92 -11.34
N GLN A 269 -14.79 -13.00 -12.66
CA GLN A 269 -15.88 -13.20 -13.64
C GLN A 269 -16.81 -14.38 -13.32
N PRO A 270 -16.34 -15.58 -12.96
CA PRO A 270 -17.21 -16.70 -12.66
C PRO A 270 -18.20 -16.41 -11.52
N VAL A 271 -17.77 -15.69 -10.47
CA VAL A 271 -18.67 -15.27 -9.37
C VAL A 271 -19.66 -14.21 -9.86
N LEU A 272 -19.19 -13.25 -10.66
CA LEU A 272 -20.03 -12.18 -11.20
C LEU A 272 -21.09 -12.69 -12.18
N GLN A 273 -20.84 -13.79 -12.89
CA GLN A 273 -21.76 -14.35 -13.88
C GLN A 273 -22.85 -15.26 -13.27
N ARG A 274 -22.80 -15.54 -11.97
CA ARG A 274 -23.80 -16.34 -11.25
C ARG A 274 -25.14 -15.61 -11.12
N SER A 275 -25.94 -15.64 -12.19
CA SER A 275 -27.30 -15.08 -12.23
C SER A 275 -28.28 -15.85 -11.33
N ASP A 276 -27.91 -17.04 -10.87
CA ASP A 276 -28.63 -17.83 -9.87
C ASP A 276 -28.51 -17.24 -8.45
N LEU A 277 -27.56 -16.33 -8.21
CA LEU A 277 -27.38 -15.65 -6.92
C LEU A 277 -27.78 -14.17 -6.97
N PRO A 278 -28.39 -13.65 -5.89
CA PRO A 278 -28.55 -12.21 -5.70
C PRO A 278 -27.21 -11.47 -5.79
N GLU A 279 -27.24 -10.24 -6.31
CA GLU A 279 -26.04 -9.40 -6.42
C GLU A 279 -25.34 -9.20 -5.08
N GLN A 280 -26.10 -9.00 -4.00
CA GLN A 280 -25.57 -8.79 -2.65
C GLN A 280 -24.73 -9.98 -2.20
N LEU A 281 -25.17 -11.21 -2.52
CA LEU A 281 -24.43 -12.42 -2.18
C LEU A 281 -23.18 -12.57 -3.04
N ARG A 282 -23.24 -12.25 -4.35
CA ARG A 282 -22.06 -12.21 -5.21
C ARG A 282 -21.02 -11.21 -4.71
N MET A 283 -21.46 -10.03 -4.25
CA MET A 283 -20.57 -9.03 -3.67
C MET A 283 -19.99 -9.50 -2.33
N ALA A 284 -20.78 -10.13 -1.47
CA ALA A 284 -20.29 -10.71 -0.22
C ALA A 284 -19.22 -11.79 -0.47
N LEU A 285 -19.44 -12.71 -1.42
CA LEU A 285 -18.47 -13.75 -1.78
C LEU A 285 -17.10 -13.19 -2.19
N LEU A 286 -17.05 -11.98 -2.75
CA LEU A 286 -15.80 -11.31 -3.13
C LEU A 286 -15.26 -10.43 -2.01
N ASN A 287 -16.11 -9.62 -1.38
CA ASN A 287 -15.69 -8.63 -0.40
C ASN A 287 -15.25 -9.25 0.92
N GLU A 288 -15.85 -10.36 1.37
CA GLU A 288 -15.43 -11.07 2.59
C GLU A 288 -14.00 -11.62 2.50
N LEU A 289 -13.44 -11.75 1.28
CA LEU A 289 -12.04 -12.15 1.10
C LEU A 289 -11.03 -11.13 1.64
N TYR A 290 -11.48 -9.91 1.99
CA TYR A 290 -10.62 -8.90 2.63
C TYR A 290 -9.93 -9.43 3.90
N ASP A 291 -10.60 -10.35 4.60
CA ASP A 291 -10.14 -10.90 5.86
C ASP A 291 -8.86 -11.74 5.70
N LEU A 292 -8.64 -12.36 4.53
CA LEU A 292 -7.40 -13.09 4.23
C LEU A 292 -6.15 -12.19 4.18
N ALA A 293 -6.32 -10.87 4.05
CA ALA A 293 -5.23 -9.91 4.12
C ALA A 293 -5.29 -9.03 5.39
N SER A 294 -6.48 -8.76 5.91
CA SER A 294 -6.70 -7.82 7.01
C SER A 294 -6.87 -8.49 8.38
N GLY A 295 -7.15 -9.80 8.42
CA GLY A 295 -7.33 -10.61 9.62
C GLY A 295 -6.02 -10.97 10.33
N GLY A 296 -5.04 -10.06 10.31
CA GLY A 296 -3.73 -10.27 10.92
C GLY A 296 -2.90 -11.37 10.25
N SER A 297 -3.06 -11.59 8.95
CA SER A 297 -2.40 -12.70 8.26
C SER A 297 -0.87 -12.68 8.37
N LEU A 298 -0.31 -13.84 8.68
CA LEU A 298 1.12 -14.11 8.64
C LEU A 298 1.45 -14.96 7.44
N TRP A 299 2.48 -14.55 6.71
CA TRP A 299 3.05 -15.38 5.66
C TRP A 299 4.57 -15.28 5.70
N THR A 300 5.24 -16.36 6.10
CA THR A 300 6.70 -16.36 6.22
C THR A 300 7.38 -16.60 4.87
N ALA A 301 8.65 -16.22 4.78
CA ALA A 301 9.56 -16.67 3.73
C ALA A 301 9.61 -18.21 3.66
N ALA A 302 9.94 -18.73 2.47
CA ALA A 302 10.12 -20.16 2.24
C ALA A 302 11.26 -20.74 3.08
N SER A 303 11.14 -22.03 3.37
CA SER A 303 12.25 -22.86 3.88
C SER A 303 12.25 -24.20 3.17
N PRO A 304 13.31 -25.02 3.28
CA PRO A 304 13.32 -26.37 2.69
C PRO A 304 12.15 -27.25 3.16
N ALA A 305 11.66 -27.07 4.38
CA ALA A 305 10.52 -27.81 4.92
C ALA A 305 9.16 -27.19 4.53
N GLU A 306 9.14 -25.89 4.21
CA GLU A 306 7.95 -25.09 3.95
C GLU A 306 8.19 -24.29 2.66
N PRO A 307 8.11 -24.91 1.46
CA PRO A 307 8.56 -24.30 0.21
C PRO A 307 7.74 -23.09 -0.23
N VAL A 308 6.54 -22.92 0.34
CA VAL A 308 5.69 -21.74 0.18
C VAL A 308 5.65 -20.87 1.43
N GLY A 309 6.46 -21.17 2.45
CA GLY A 309 6.40 -20.55 3.76
C GLY A 309 5.21 -21.02 4.60
N ARG A 310 5.16 -20.59 5.86
CA ARG A 310 4.02 -20.83 6.74
C ARG A 310 3.02 -19.71 6.58
N PHE A 311 1.75 -20.08 6.46
CA PHE A 311 0.65 -19.13 6.37
C PHE A 311 -0.30 -19.32 7.55
N GLY A 312 -0.81 -18.21 8.08
CA GLY A 312 -1.88 -18.24 9.06
C GLY A 312 -2.69 -16.96 9.11
N VAL A 313 -3.95 -17.05 9.53
CA VAL A 313 -4.88 -15.95 9.75
C VAL A 313 -5.39 -16.03 11.18
N LEU A 314 -5.55 -14.89 11.83
CA LEU A 314 -6.12 -14.85 13.17
C LEU A 314 -7.59 -15.23 13.13
N GLU A 315 -8.08 -15.81 14.22
CA GLU A 315 -9.52 -15.90 14.48
C GLU A 315 -10.15 -14.50 14.50
N CYS A 316 -9.57 -13.58 15.27
CA CYS A 316 -9.79 -12.14 15.15
C CYS A 316 -8.69 -11.38 15.93
N LEU A 317 -8.76 -10.05 15.95
CA LEU A 317 -7.81 -9.24 16.73
C LEU A 317 -8.02 -9.35 18.26
N ASP A 318 -9.26 -9.61 18.68
CA ASP A 318 -9.57 -9.80 20.10
C ASP A 318 -9.09 -11.16 20.60
N TYR A 319 -9.21 -12.20 19.78
CA TYR A 319 -8.74 -13.56 20.05
C TYR A 319 -7.60 -13.89 19.07
N ALA A 320 -6.39 -13.48 19.43
CA ALA A 320 -5.22 -13.55 18.56
C ALA A 320 -4.63 -14.97 18.43
N TRP A 321 -5.49 -15.96 18.15
CA TRP A 321 -5.13 -17.32 17.79
C TRP A 321 -4.97 -17.44 16.28
N TYR A 322 -3.81 -17.90 15.85
CA TYR A 322 -3.65 -18.32 14.45
C TYR A 322 -4.24 -19.71 14.27
N GLU A 323 -5.04 -19.89 13.22
CA GLU A 323 -5.54 -21.20 12.76
C GLU A 323 -6.40 -21.93 13.80
N SER A 324 -7.19 -21.22 14.61
CA SER A 324 -8.23 -21.82 15.48
C SER A 324 -9.05 -22.81 14.65
N LEU A 325 -8.85 -24.11 14.88
CA LEU A 325 -9.27 -25.16 13.93
C LEU A 325 -10.79 -25.25 13.80
N ASP A 326 -11.49 -25.06 14.92
CA ASP A 326 -12.94 -25.02 15.01
C ASP A 326 -13.55 -23.85 14.23
N VAL A 327 -12.87 -22.70 14.15
CA VAL A 327 -13.26 -21.56 13.31
C VAL A 327 -12.83 -21.76 11.86
N ARG A 328 -11.60 -22.26 11.66
CA ARG A 328 -10.99 -22.50 10.35
C ARG A 328 -11.79 -23.47 9.50
N LEU A 329 -12.45 -24.46 10.11
CA LEU A 329 -13.39 -25.37 9.43
C LEU A 329 -14.40 -24.62 8.54
N TYR A 330 -14.81 -23.42 8.94
CA TYR A 330 -15.73 -22.56 8.20
C TYR A 330 -15.01 -21.48 7.39
N GLY A 331 -13.91 -20.92 7.92
CA GLY A 331 -13.19 -19.81 7.31
C GLY A 331 -12.23 -20.17 6.17
N SER A 332 -11.81 -21.45 6.04
CA SER A 332 -10.73 -21.81 5.11
C SER A 332 -11.16 -22.17 3.69
N PHE A 333 -12.45 -22.12 3.35
CA PHE A 333 -12.93 -22.51 2.03
C PHE A 333 -12.33 -21.67 0.90
N ALA A 334 -12.12 -20.37 1.15
CA ALA A 334 -11.49 -19.48 0.19
C ALA A 334 -10.03 -19.87 -0.08
N LEU A 335 -9.26 -20.16 0.98
CA LEU A 335 -7.88 -20.66 0.83
C LEU A 335 -7.86 -21.97 0.05
N LEU A 336 -8.69 -22.95 0.42
CA LEU A 336 -8.75 -24.24 -0.29
C LEU A 336 -9.09 -24.11 -1.78
N GLN A 337 -9.96 -23.16 -2.15
CA GLN A 337 -10.40 -22.97 -3.53
C GLN A 337 -9.47 -22.07 -4.36
N LEU A 338 -8.87 -21.06 -3.74
CA LEU A 338 -8.15 -19.99 -4.44
C LEU A 338 -6.64 -20.07 -4.24
N TRP A 339 -6.15 -20.63 -3.13
CA TRP A 339 -4.72 -20.81 -2.80
C TRP A 339 -4.49 -22.17 -2.11
N PRO A 340 -4.69 -23.29 -2.82
CA PRO A 340 -4.66 -24.64 -2.23
C PRO A 340 -3.30 -25.08 -1.68
#